data_AF-A0A8T7JI38-F1
#
_entry.id   AF-A0A8T7JI38-F1
#
_cell.length_a   1.000
_cell.length_b   1.000
_cell.length_c   1.000
_cell.angle_alpha   90.00
_cell.angle_beta   90.00
_cell.angle_gamma   90.00
#
_symmetry.space_group_name_H-M   'P 1'
#
loop_
_entity.id
_entity.type
_entity.pdbx_description
1 polymer ?
#
loop_
_entity_poly.entity_id
_entity_poly.type
_entity_poly.pdbx_seq_one_letter_code
_entity_poly.pdbx_strand_id
1 'polypeptide(L)' 'MRGFAMEGMAMAQDGYRLRGDGSHDDIVRRLQAEIERLESQLARLQVEDAPHRFSLMKTYRTMIESRMDLLNQMR' A
#
# COMPACT_ATOMS: atom_id res chain seq x y z
N MET A 1 10.86 1.59 -38.64
CA MET A 1 10.09 0.48 -38.02
C MET A 1 10.92 -0.18 -36.94
N ARG A 2 10.27 -0.62 -35.85
CA ARG A 2 10.79 -1.23 -34.60
C ARG A 2 11.53 -0.24 -33.69
N GLY A 3 11.09 0.08 -32.48
CA GLY A 3 10.15 -0.60 -31.58
C GLY A 3 10.87 -0.80 -30.26
N PHE A 4 10.92 0.23 -29.42
CA PHE A 4 11.48 0.14 -28.07
C PHE A 4 10.45 -0.58 -27.20
N ALA A 5 10.81 -1.79 -26.80
CA ALA A 5 10.02 -2.66 -25.96
C ALA A 5 9.85 -2.02 -24.56
N MET A 6 8.59 -1.96 -24.12
CA MET A 6 8.22 -1.70 -22.74
C MET A 6 8.82 -2.79 -21.84
N GLU A 7 9.72 -2.41 -20.93
CA GLU A 7 10.03 -3.20 -19.75
C GLU A 7 8.85 -3.08 -18.78
N GLY A 8 7.91 -4.01 -18.92
CA GLY A 8 6.86 -4.22 -17.94
C GLY A 8 7.48 -4.69 -16.63
N MET A 9 7.53 -3.80 -15.65
CA MET A 9 7.88 -4.13 -14.27
C MET A 9 6.95 -5.24 -13.78
N ALA A 10 7.56 -6.39 -13.51
CA ALA A 10 6.95 -7.55 -12.90
C ALA A 10 6.38 -7.17 -11.53
N MET A 11 5.12 -6.73 -11.50
CA MET A 11 4.32 -6.68 -10.28
C MET A 11 4.06 -8.13 -9.89
N ALA A 12 4.81 -8.59 -8.89
CA ALA A 12 4.71 -9.91 -8.28
C ALA A 12 3.24 -10.25 -7.99
N GLN A 13 2.69 -11.17 -8.78
CA GLN A 13 1.43 -11.84 -8.49
C GLN A 13 1.72 -12.89 -7.41
N ASP A 14 1.77 -12.46 -6.16
CA ASP A 14 1.80 -13.41 -5.04
C ASP A 14 0.38 -13.93 -4.78
N GLY A 15 0.21 -15.19 -5.18
CA GLY A 15 -1.04 -15.91 -5.25
C GLY A 15 -1.83 -15.92 -3.94
N TYR A 16 -3.12 -15.70 -4.12
CA TYR A 16 -4.26 -15.98 -3.28
C TYR A 16 -4.27 -17.44 -2.77
N ARG A 17 -3.43 -17.77 -1.77
CA ARG A 17 -3.61 -18.98 -0.96
C ARG A 17 -4.38 -18.64 0.31
N LEU A 18 -5.71 -18.69 0.21
CA LEU A 18 -6.62 -18.68 1.35
C LEU A 18 -6.58 -20.07 2.01
N ARG A 19 -5.96 -20.19 3.19
CA ARG A 19 -6.08 -21.39 4.03
C ARG A 19 -6.26 -21.04 5.51
N GLY A 20 -7.52 -21.06 5.93
CA GLY A 20 -7.99 -21.38 7.29
C GLY A 20 -7.76 -20.31 8.36
N ASP A 21 -6.58 -20.30 8.96
CA ASP A 21 -6.23 -19.41 10.09
C ASP A 21 -4.92 -18.65 9.83
N GLY A 22 -3.96 -19.27 9.13
CA GLY A 22 -2.76 -18.58 8.67
C GLY A 22 -3.08 -17.42 7.73
N SER A 23 -4.18 -17.51 6.97
CA SER A 23 -4.63 -16.40 6.12
C SER A 23 -5.09 -15.18 6.91
N HIS A 24 -5.64 -15.33 8.12
CA HIS A 24 -6.07 -14.18 8.92
C HIS A 24 -4.85 -13.40 9.43
N ASP A 25 -3.91 -14.10 10.07
CA ASP A 25 -2.64 -13.50 10.53
C ASP A 25 -1.82 -12.94 9.37
N ASP A 26 -1.82 -13.60 8.22
CA ASP A 26 -1.15 -13.10 7.01
C ASP A 26 -1.81 -11.82 6.48
N ILE A 27 -3.14 -11.72 6.52
CA ILE A 27 -3.85 -10.49 6.13
C ILE A 27 -3.53 -9.36 7.14
N VAL A 28 -3.54 -9.64 8.44
CA VAL A 28 -3.16 -8.69 9.49
C VAL A 28 -1.72 -8.17 9.27
N ARG A 29 -0.76 -9.07 9.03
CA ARG A 29 0.64 -8.70 8.75
C ARG A 29 0.78 -7.87 7.48
N ARG A 30 0.05 -8.22 6.42
CA ARG A 30 0.04 -7.47 5.16
C ARG A 30 -0.53 -6.07 5.35
N LEU A 31 -1.62 -5.94 6.11
CA LEU A 31 -2.22 -4.64 6.42
C LEU A 31 -1.29 -3.75 7.23
N GLN A 32 -0.62 -4.31 8.24
CA GLN A 32 0.38 -3.59 9.04
C GLN A 32 1.54 -3.10 8.17
N ALA A 33 2.12 -3.98 7.35
CA ALA A 33 3.20 -3.62 6.43
C ALA A 33 2.77 -2.56 5.40
N GLU A 34 1.51 -2.58 4.97
CA GLU A 34 0.99 -1.56 4.06
C GLU A 34 0.79 -0.21 4.75
N ILE A 35 0.26 -0.18 5.98
CA ILE A 35 0.15 1.03 6.80
C ILE A 35 1.53 1.67 6.99
N GLU A 36 2.54 0.90 7.42
CA GLU A 36 3.91 1.40 7.64
C GLU A 36 4.52 2.03 6.36
N ARG A 37 4.26 1.41 5.20
CA ARG A 37 4.70 1.96 3.90
C ARG A 37 4.01 3.28 3.58
N LEU A 38 2.69 3.35 3.79
CA LEU A 38 1.91 4.57 3.54
C LEU A 38 2.32 5.70 4.48
N GLU A 39 2.55 5.40 5.76
CA GLU A 39 3.06 6.36 6.75
C GLU A 39 4.45 6.87 6.37
N SER A 40 5.34 5.98 5.94
CA SER A 40 6.68 6.34 5.45
C SER A 40 6.61 7.25 4.22
N GLN A 41 5.73 6.94 3.27
CA GLN A 41 5.50 7.78 2.09
C GLN A 41 4.91 9.14 2.46
N LEU A 42 3.95 9.18 3.39
CA LEU A 42 3.33 10.40 3.88
C LEU A 42 4.35 11.30 4.60
N ALA A 43 5.21 10.72 5.44
CA ALA A 43 6.27 11.45 6.15
C ALA A 43 7.26 12.09 5.17
N ARG A 44 7.66 11.37 4.11
CA ARG A 44 8.51 11.92 3.04
C ARG A 44 7.80 13.04 2.28
N LEU A 45 6.54 12.83 1.90
CA LEU A 45 5.76 13.81 1.15
C LEU A 45 5.52 15.12 1.96
N GLN A 46 5.52 15.06 3.29
CA GLN A 46 5.37 16.24 4.14
C GLN A 46 6.56 17.20 4.06
N VAL A 47 7.76 16.69 3.76
CA VAL A 47 8.99 17.50 3.66
C VAL A 47 9.42 17.76 2.22
N GLU A 48 8.91 16.98 1.27
CA GLU A 48 9.20 17.15 -0.16
C GLU A 48 8.44 18.36 -0.75
N ASP A 49 9.12 19.11 -1.63
CA ASP A 49 8.48 20.14 -2.45
C ASP A 49 8.01 19.54 -3.77
N ALA A 50 6.89 18.80 -3.69
CA ALA A 50 6.27 18.13 -4.82
C ALA A 50 4.99 18.88 -5.27
N PRO A 51 4.74 18.96 -6.59
CA PRO A 51 3.45 19.45 -7.07
C PRO A 51 2.32 18.57 -6.53
N HIS A 52 1.19 19.19 -6.20
CA HIS A 52 0.02 18.50 -5.64
C HIS A 52 0.24 17.76 -4.31
N ARG A 53 1.31 18.06 -3.54
CA ARG A 53 1.58 17.38 -2.26
C ARG A 53 0.38 17.31 -1.33
N PHE A 54 -0.41 18.39 -1.23
CA PHE A 54 -1.58 18.43 -0.36
C PHE A 54 -2.65 17.41 -0.75
N SER A 55 -2.88 17.22 -2.05
CA SER A 55 -3.84 16.23 -2.54
C SER A 55 -3.34 14.81 -2.27
N LEU A 56 -2.07 14.53 -2.56
CA LEU A 56 -1.45 13.23 -2.28
C LEU A 56 -1.42 12.92 -0.78
N MET A 57 -1.14 13.91 0.08
CA MET A 57 -1.21 13.76 1.54
C MET A 57 -2.61 13.36 2.01
N LYS A 58 -3.66 13.96 1.45
CA LYS A 58 -5.05 13.58 1.75
C LYS A 58 -5.32 12.14 1.33
N THR A 59 -4.91 11.76 0.12
CA THR A 59 -5.07 10.39 -0.37
C THR A 59 -4.38 9.38 0.55
N TYR A 60 -3.12 9.62 0.94
CA TYR A 60 -2.40 8.74 1.84
C TYR A 60 -3.07 8.63 3.22
N ARG A 61 -3.55 9.75 3.79
CA ARG A 61 -4.30 9.72 5.05
C ARG A 61 -5.56 8.85 4.96
N THR A 62 -6.37 9.04 3.93
CA THR A 62 -7.57 8.21 3.71
C THR A 62 -7.23 6.73 3.51
N MET A 63 -6.12 6.42 2.81
CA MET A 63 -5.66 5.05 2.63
C MET A 63 -5.22 4.40 3.95
N ILE A 64 -4.53 5.15 4.81
CA ILE A 64 -4.11 4.70 6.15
C ILE A 64 -5.34 4.46 7.03
N GLU A 65 -6.24 5.44 7.12
CA GLU A 65 -7.48 5.36 7.90
C GLU A 65 -8.29 4.11 7.51
N SER A 66 -8.52 3.88 6.22
CA SER A 66 -9.25 2.70 5.72
C SER A 66 -8.61 1.37 6.13
N ARG A 67 -7.27 1.30 6.21
CA ARG A 67 -6.55 0.07 6.59
C ARG A 67 -6.51 -0.12 8.09
N MET A 68 -6.40 0.96 8.85
CA MET A 68 -6.54 0.92 10.31
C MET A 68 -7.95 0.46 10.70
N ASP A 69 -8.98 0.97 10.03
CA ASP A 69 -10.36 0.54 10.25
C ASP A 69 -10.54 -0.95 9.96
N LEU A 70 -10.00 -1.45 8.84
CA LEU A 70 -10.04 -2.87 8.52
C LEU A 70 -9.26 -3.71 9.54
N LEU A 71 -8.07 -3.27 9.94
CA LEU A 71 -7.25 -3.94 10.96
C LEU A 71 -7.98 -4.01 12.32
N ASN A 72 -8.71 -2.94 12.68
CA ASN A 72 -9.50 -2.89 13.90
C ASN A 72 -10.71 -3.82 13.85
N GLN A 73 -11.34 -4.01 12.68
CA GLN A 73 -12.44 -4.96 12.50
C GLN A 73 -11.98 -6.42 12.57
N MET A 74 -10.70 -6.67 12.30
CA MET A 74 -10.10 -8.01 12.32
C MET A 74 -9.55 -8.41 13.69
N ARG A 75 -9.47 -7.48 14.65
CA ARG A 75 -9.03 -7.71 16.03
C ARG A 75 -10.22 -7.96 16.95
#